data_AF-A0A3D4TK78-F1
#
_entry.id   AF-A0A3D4TK78-F1
#
_cell.length_a   1.000
_cell.length_b   1.000
_cell.length_c   1.000
_cell.angle_alpha   90.00
_cell.angle_beta   90.00
_cell.angle_gamma   90.00
#
_symmetry.space_group_name_H-M   'P 1'
#
loop_
_entity.id
_entity.type
_entity.pdbx_description
1 polymer ?
#
loop_
_entity_poly.entity_id
_entity_poly.type
_entity_poly.pdbx_seq_one_letter_code
_entity_poly.pdbx_strand_id
1 'polypeptide(L)'
;ASGLVVDAQGVAWATSARGLVRVSADGQSVRLYGVHDGLPSQEFREHTLIAAADGHLVAGTAAGAVVFDPEQVRPSVRRAPLVIERVEVRRNEQVLDMTHDAPLQIADGDRDLRIVARLLSFADSASNTYRYRLAGYDPDWVEVGPAGERLFSRLAPGSYRLEVQARSADHVWSRVQSLEFRVQPPWWRSLSGLLVLASVGLLLTSWFAWLYRRRLQRRHAYQLALHKQELAEQASAAKTRFLANLGHEIRTPMTGVLGMSEL
;
A
#
# COMPACT_ATOMS: atom_id res chain seq x y z
N ALA A 1 -43.07 -16.31 -16.47
CA ALA A 1 -43.08 -17.58 -15.73
C ALA A 1 -43.93 -18.55 -16.54
N SER A 2 -43.43 -19.74 -16.80
CA SER A 2 -44.09 -20.70 -17.70
C SER A 2 -44.96 -21.72 -16.93
N GLY A 3 -44.93 -21.66 -15.60
CA GLY A 3 -45.75 -22.42 -14.66
C GLY A 3 -45.50 -21.88 -13.25
N LEU A 4 -46.52 -21.94 -12.39
CA LEU A 4 -46.49 -21.53 -10.99
C LEU A 4 -47.32 -22.52 -10.19
N VAL A 5 -46.76 -23.04 -9.10
CA VAL A 5 -47.45 -23.91 -8.15
C VAL A 5 -47.10 -23.44 -6.73
N VAL A 6 -48.08 -23.42 -5.85
CA VAL A 6 -47.88 -23.13 -4.43
C VAL A 6 -47.99 -24.43 -3.66
N ASP A 7 -46.99 -24.74 -2.84
CA ASP A 7 -47.02 -25.93 -2.00
C ASP A 7 -47.90 -25.76 -0.75
N ALA A 8 -48.04 -26.84 0.03
CA ALA A 8 -48.86 -26.83 1.24
C ALA A 8 -48.37 -25.85 2.32
N GLN A 9 -47.11 -25.44 2.26
CA GLN A 9 -46.48 -24.49 3.18
C GLN A 9 -46.61 -23.04 2.71
N GLY A 10 -47.28 -22.79 1.58
CA GLY A 10 -47.45 -21.45 1.01
C GLY A 10 -46.21 -20.94 0.28
N VAL A 11 -45.21 -21.78 0.03
CA VAL A 11 -44.04 -21.43 -0.77
C VAL A 11 -44.41 -21.56 -2.25
N ALA A 12 -44.14 -20.51 -3.01
CA ALA A 12 -44.44 -20.47 -4.43
C ALA A 12 -43.23 -20.94 -5.25
N TRP A 13 -43.48 -21.89 -6.14
CA TRP A 13 -42.53 -22.46 -7.08
C TRP A 13 -42.90 -22.04 -8.48
N ALA A 14 -41.97 -21.41 -9.21
CA ALA A 14 -42.22 -20.91 -10.55
C ALA A 14 -41.11 -21.34 -11.51
N THR A 15 -41.46 -21.73 -12.73
CA THR A 15 -40.47 -21.99 -13.77
C THR A 15 -40.11 -20.71 -14.53
N SER A 16 -38.82 -20.54 -14.80
CA SER A 16 -38.26 -19.42 -15.54
C SER A 16 -37.33 -19.91 -16.65
N ALA A 17 -36.95 -19.01 -17.57
CA ALA A 17 -35.96 -19.30 -18.60
C ALA A 17 -34.53 -19.55 -18.04
N ARG A 18 -34.30 -19.29 -16.74
CA ARG A 18 -33.00 -19.44 -16.08
C ARG A 18 -32.99 -20.54 -15.02
N GLY A 19 -34.09 -21.28 -14.86
CA GLY A 19 -34.23 -22.31 -13.85
C GLY A 19 -35.52 -22.23 -13.05
N LEU A 20 -35.53 -22.92 -11.90
CA LEU A 20 -36.67 -23.01 -10.99
C LEU A 20 -36.56 -21.94 -9.90
N VAL A 21 -37.57 -21.10 -9.76
CA VAL A 21 -37.63 -20.04 -8.75
C VAL A 21 -38.46 -20.52 -7.58
N ARG A 22 -37.92 -20.38 -6.36
CA ARG A 22 -38.63 -20.58 -5.10
C ARG A 22 -38.79 -19.25 -4.40
N VAL A 23 -40.02 -18.89 -4.08
CA VAL A 23 -40.38 -17.69 -3.34
C VAL A 23 -40.97 -18.11 -2.00
N SER A 24 -40.38 -17.65 -0.90
CA SER A 24 -40.89 -17.96 0.43
C SER A 24 -42.30 -17.44 0.65
N ALA A 25 -43.03 -18.06 1.58
CA ALA A 25 -44.40 -17.68 1.91
C ALA A 25 -44.55 -16.22 2.39
N ASP A 26 -43.49 -15.64 2.97
CA ASP A 26 -43.43 -14.23 3.37
C ASP A 26 -43.06 -13.27 2.22
N GLY A 27 -42.71 -13.81 1.03
CA GLY A 27 -42.26 -13.05 -0.13
C GLY A 27 -40.89 -12.39 0.00
N GLN A 28 -40.17 -12.58 1.12
CA GLN A 28 -38.93 -11.87 1.39
C GLN A 28 -37.69 -12.54 0.81
N SER A 29 -37.76 -13.85 0.54
CA SER A 29 -36.64 -14.61 -0.02
C SER A 29 -37.03 -15.23 -1.36
N VAL A 30 -36.20 -14.98 -2.36
CA VAL A 30 -36.33 -15.53 -3.71
C VAL A 30 -35.04 -16.26 -4.02
N ARG A 31 -35.10 -17.57 -4.23
CA ARG A 31 -33.95 -18.38 -4.64
C ARG A 31 -34.18 -18.94 -6.04
N LEU A 32 -33.20 -18.76 -6.92
CA LEU A 32 -33.16 -19.40 -8.22
C LEU A 32 -32.33 -20.68 -8.10
N TYR A 33 -32.89 -21.80 -8.51
CA TYR A 33 -32.20 -23.07 -8.65
C TYR A 33 -31.86 -23.32 -10.12
N GLY A 34 -30.61 -23.67 -10.37
CA GLY A 34 -30.09 -23.98 -11.69
C GLY A 34 -29.54 -25.40 -11.80
N VAL A 35 -28.81 -25.66 -12.88
CA VAL A 35 -28.12 -26.94 -13.11
C VAL A 35 -27.08 -27.25 -12.02
N HIS A 36 -26.49 -26.21 -11.41
CA HIS A 36 -25.54 -26.37 -10.31
C HIS A 36 -26.20 -26.79 -8.98
N ASP A 37 -27.52 -26.68 -8.87
CA ASP A 37 -28.32 -27.19 -7.76
C ASP A 37 -28.86 -28.61 -8.02
N GLY A 38 -28.51 -29.22 -9.16
CA GLY A 38 -28.93 -30.56 -9.53
C GLY A 38 -30.07 -30.63 -10.54
N LEU A 39 -30.52 -29.49 -11.10
CA LEU A 39 -31.49 -29.53 -12.21
C LEU A 39 -30.86 -30.16 -13.46
N PRO A 40 -31.61 -31.00 -14.21
CA PRO A 40 -31.08 -31.63 -15.43
C PRO A 40 -30.90 -30.65 -16.60
N SER A 41 -31.64 -29.54 -16.61
CA SER A 41 -31.49 -28.44 -17.57
C SER A 41 -31.99 -27.12 -16.96
N GLN A 42 -31.46 -26.00 -17.44
CA GLN A 42 -31.94 -24.66 -17.07
C GLN A 42 -33.28 -24.32 -17.76
N GLU A 43 -33.55 -24.95 -18.90
CA GLU A 43 -34.73 -24.67 -19.71
C GLU A 43 -35.88 -25.59 -19.30
N PHE A 44 -36.95 -24.97 -18.80
CA PHE A 44 -38.21 -25.64 -18.49
C PHE A 44 -39.17 -25.58 -19.67
N ARG A 45 -39.90 -26.68 -19.89
CA ARG A 45 -41.02 -26.69 -20.83
C ARG A 45 -42.22 -25.97 -20.24
N GLU A 46 -42.90 -25.20 -21.07
CA GLU A 46 -44.07 -24.42 -20.64
C GLU A 46 -45.21 -25.31 -20.15
N HIS A 47 -45.92 -24.85 -19.13
CA HIS A 47 -47.11 -25.50 -18.54
C HIS A 47 -46.89 -26.93 -18.04
N THR A 48 -45.64 -27.29 -17.68
CA THR A 48 -45.31 -28.64 -17.19
C THR A 48 -45.10 -28.74 -15.68
N LEU A 49 -45.06 -27.61 -14.96
CA LEU A 49 -44.94 -27.62 -13.50
C LEU A 49 -46.30 -27.97 -12.88
N ILE A 50 -46.39 -29.15 -12.27
CA ILE A 50 -47.60 -29.69 -11.64
C ILE A 50 -47.30 -30.24 -10.25
N ALA A 51 -48.29 -30.19 -9.36
CA ALA A 51 -48.28 -30.92 -8.10
C ALA A 51 -48.88 -32.32 -8.30
N ALA A 52 -48.14 -33.35 -7.92
CA ALA A 52 -48.60 -34.72 -7.90
C ALA A 52 -49.47 -34.98 -6.64
N ALA A 53 -50.26 -36.05 -6.67
CA ALA A 53 -51.20 -36.39 -5.59
C ALA A 53 -50.51 -36.75 -4.26
N ASP A 54 -49.24 -37.14 -4.34
CA ASP A 54 -48.38 -37.49 -3.20
C ASP A 54 -47.61 -36.28 -2.64
N GLY A 55 -47.84 -35.07 -3.17
CA GLY A 55 -47.21 -33.83 -2.72
C GLY A 55 -45.90 -33.47 -3.43
N HIS A 56 -45.35 -34.35 -4.27
CA HIS A 56 -44.18 -34.03 -5.08
C HIS A 56 -44.51 -33.00 -6.17
N LEU A 57 -43.54 -32.18 -6.52
CA LEU A 57 -43.63 -31.30 -7.68
C LEU A 57 -42.89 -31.95 -8.85
N VAL A 58 -43.54 -31.94 -10.01
CA VAL A 58 -43.02 -32.48 -11.26
C VAL A 58 -42.95 -31.36 -12.28
N ALA A 59 -41.82 -31.25 -12.97
CA ALA A 59 -41.67 -30.30 -14.07
C ALA A 59 -40.90 -30.90 -15.24
N GLY A 60 -41.32 -30.56 -16.45
CA GLY A 60 -40.64 -30.93 -17.69
C GLY A 60 -39.50 -29.96 -17.98
N THR A 61 -38.36 -30.50 -18.34
CA THR A 61 -37.17 -29.76 -18.77
C THR A 61 -36.77 -30.17 -20.20
N ALA A 62 -35.85 -29.43 -20.82
CA ALA A 62 -35.32 -29.82 -22.14
C ALA A 62 -34.61 -31.19 -22.12
N ALA A 63 -34.07 -31.61 -20.97
CA ALA A 63 -33.28 -32.83 -20.79
C ALA A 63 -34.04 -33.99 -20.12
N GLY A 64 -35.36 -33.87 -19.91
CA GLY A 64 -36.16 -34.90 -19.23
C GLY A 64 -37.17 -34.28 -18.25
N ALA A 65 -37.55 -35.02 -17.21
CA ALA A 65 -38.38 -34.50 -16.13
C ALA A 65 -37.58 -34.37 -14.83
N VAL A 66 -37.90 -33.37 -14.03
CA VAL A 66 -37.43 -33.25 -12.64
C VAL A 66 -38.61 -33.51 -11.71
N VAL A 67 -38.38 -34.34 -10.70
CA VAL A 67 -39.32 -34.62 -9.62
C VAL A 67 -38.61 -34.28 -8.32
N PHE A 68 -39.25 -33.50 -7.46
CA PHE A 68 -38.68 -33.14 -6.17
C PHE A 68 -39.77 -33.00 -5.12
N ASP A 69 -39.40 -33.27 -3.87
CA ASP A 69 -40.24 -33.02 -2.71
C ASP A 69 -40.01 -31.56 -2.25
N PRO A 70 -41.01 -30.67 -2.34
CA PRO A 70 -40.86 -29.28 -1.94
C PRO A 70 -40.49 -29.11 -0.45
N GLU A 71 -40.84 -30.07 0.42
CA GLU A 71 -40.52 -30.02 1.84
C GLU A 71 -39.05 -30.33 2.14
N GLN A 72 -38.39 -31.10 1.27
CA GLN A 72 -36.99 -31.46 1.40
C GLN A 72 -36.05 -30.40 0.80
N VAL A 73 -36.53 -29.61 -0.16
CA VAL A 73 -35.75 -28.53 -0.79
C VAL A 73 -35.76 -27.28 0.11
N ARG A 74 -34.96 -27.34 1.17
CA ARG A 74 -34.79 -26.26 2.15
C ARG A 74 -33.51 -25.48 1.88
N PRO A 75 -33.55 -24.14 1.94
CA PRO A 75 -32.34 -23.34 1.89
C PRO A 75 -31.37 -23.75 3.01
N SER A 76 -30.08 -23.80 2.70
CA SER A 76 -29.07 -24.10 3.70
C SER A 76 -29.02 -22.99 4.74
N VAL A 77 -29.23 -23.32 6.01
CA VAL A 77 -29.02 -22.41 7.15
C VAL A 77 -27.57 -22.43 7.66
N ARG A 78 -26.74 -23.32 7.11
CA ARG A 78 -25.36 -23.50 7.57
C ARG A 78 -24.49 -22.35 7.07
N ARG A 79 -23.86 -21.64 8.00
CA ARG A 79 -22.83 -20.65 7.67
C ARG A 79 -21.59 -21.38 7.17
N ALA A 80 -21.32 -21.31 5.86
CA ALA A 80 -20.13 -21.87 5.26
C ALA A 80 -18.86 -21.14 5.75
N PRO A 81 -17.73 -21.84 5.93
CA PRO A 81 -16.46 -21.21 6.26
C PRO A 81 -15.99 -20.29 5.14
N LEU A 82 -15.49 -19.12 5.49
CA LEU A 82 -14.87 -18.18 4.56
C LEU A 82 -13.36 -18.18 4.84
N VAL A 83 -12.56 -18.39 3.79
CA VAL A 83 -11.10 -18.39 3.87
C VAL A 83 -10.51 -17.33 2.97
N ILE A 84 -9.39 -16.75 3.37
CA ILE A 84 -8.57 -15.92 2.50
C ILE A 84 -7.68 -16.89 1.73
N GLU A 85 -7.93 -17.03 0.43
CA GLU A 85 -7.21 -17.96 -0.44
C GLU A 85 -5.85 -17.41 -0.82
N ARG A 86 -5.80 -16.11 -1.16
CA ARG A 86 -4.59 -15.49 -1.67
C ARG A 86 -4.46 -14.03 -1.27
N VAL A 87 -3.23 -13.63 -0.94
CA VAL A 87 -2.82 -12.25 -0.74
C VAL A 87 -1.59 -12.01 -1.60
N GLU A 88 -1.69 -11.11 -2.58
CA GLU A 88 -0.61 -10.81 -3.51
C GLU A 88 -0.35 -9.31 -3.58
N VAL A 89 0.91 -8.94 -3.83
CA VAL A 89 1.31 -7.56 -4.11
C VAL A 89 2.18 -7.51 -5.35
N ARG A 90 2.14 -6.38 -6.06
CA ARG A 90 3.03 -6.11 -7.18
C ARG A 90 4.24 -5.29 -6.73
N ARG A 91 5.44 -5.86 -6.87
CA ARG A 91 6.73 -5.23 -6.56
C ARG A 91 7.65 -5.25 -7.78
N ASN A 92 8.05 -4.09 -8.27
CA ASN A 92 9.03 -3.94 -9.37
C ASN A 92 8.75 -4.87 -10.58
N GLU A 93 7.47 -4.98 -10.98
CA GLU A 93 6.92 -5.84 -12.05
C GLU A 93 6.64 -7.31 -11.70
N GLN A 94 7.04 -7.80 -10.53
CA GLN A 94 6.73 -9.15 -10.08
C GLN A 94 5.50 -9.18 -9.16
N VAL A 95 4.68 -10.22 -9.29
CA VAL A 95 3.62 -10.53 -8.33
C VAL A 95 4.21 -11.43 -7.26
N LEU A 96 4.14 -10.98 -6.01
CA LEU A 96 4.61 -11.70 -4.83
C LEU A 96 3.40 -12.21 -4.06
N ASP A 97 3.37 -13.53 -3.81
CA ASP A 97 2.39 -14.15 -2.91
C ASP A 97 2.86 -14.00 -1.46
N MET A 98 2.04 -13.36 -0.64
CA MET A 98 2.27 -13.10 0.78
C MET A 98 1.22 -13.76 1.68
N THR A 99 0.48 -14.75 1.16
CA THR A 99 -0.67 -15.37 1.86
C THR A 99 -0.31 -15.95 3.23
N HIS A 100 0.91 -16.45 3.38
CA HIS A 100 1.37 -17.11 4.62
C HIS A 100 2.31 -16.23 5.45
N ASP A 101 2.50 -14.97 5.07
CA ASP A 101 3.39 -14.05 5.78
C ASP A 101 2.70 -13.54 7.05
N ALA A 102 3.23 -13.92 8.20
CA ALA A 102 2.77 -13.49 9.51
C ALA A 102 3.94 -12.94 10.35
N PRO A 103 4.03 -11.62 10.60
CA PRO A 103 3.07 -10.57 10.25
C PRO A 103 3.14 -10.14 8.76
N LEU A 104 1.98 -9.86 8.15
CA LEU A 104 1.90 -9.36 6.79
C LEU A 104 2.37 -7.90 6.71
N GLN A 105 3.50 -7.69 6.04
CA GLN A 105 4.13 -6.38 5.90
C GLN A 105 4.32 -6.02 4.43
N ILE A 106 3.62 -4.97 4.00
CA ILE A 106 3.71 -4.44 2.64
C ILE A 106 4.82 -3.40 2.62
N ALA A 107 5.76 -3.51 1.68
CA ALA A 107 6.87 -2.58 1.57
C ALA A 107 6.43 -1.25 0.96
N ASP A 108 7.19 -0.19 1.22
CA ASP A 108 7.02 1.06 0.50
C ASP A 108 7.27 0.85 -1.00
N GLY A 109 6.34 1.33 -1.84
CA GLY A 109 6.40 1.17 -3.28
C GLY A 109 5.68 -0.08 -3.83
N ASP A 110 5.29 -1.03 -2.97
CA ASP A 110 4.40 -2.11 -3.38
C ASP A 110 3.04 -1.54 -3.81
N ARG A 111 2.48 -2.12 -4.87
CA ARG A 111 1.22 -1.69 -5.46
C ARG A 111 0.28 -2.87 -5.62
N ASP A 112 -0.98 -2.56 -5.90
CA ASP A 112 -1.96 -3.55 -6.37
C ASP A 112 -2.08 -4.74 -5.41
N LEU A 113 -2.32 -4.43 -4.13
CA LEU A 113 -2.62 -5.45 -3.14
C LEU A 113 -3.92 -6.15 -3.52
N ARG A 114 -3.79 -7.39 -3.98
CA ARG A 114 -4.89 -8.23 -4.41
C ARG A 114 -5.19 -9.25 -3.33
N ILE A 115 -6.44 -9.27 -2.89
CA ILE A 115 -6.90 -10.19 -1.84
C ILE A 115 -8.06 -11.00 -2.38
N VAL A 116 -7.89 -12.30 -2.37
CA VAL A 116 -8.85 -13.27 -2.89
C VAL A 116 -9.40 -14.08 -1.72
N ALA A 117 -10.71 -14.03 -1.53
CA ALA A 117 -11.41 -14.84 -0.54
C ALA A 117 -12.33 -15.87 -1.21
N ARG A 118 -12.54 -17.00 -0.52
CA ARG A 118 -13.39 -18.09 -0.98
C ARG A 118 -14.32 -18.54 0.12
N LEU A 119 -15.61 -18.51 -0.18
CA LEU A 119 -16.62 -19.16 0.64
C LEU A 119 -16.60 -20.65 0.29
N LEU A 120 -16.41 -21.53 1.29
CA LEU A 120 -16.43 -22.98 1.12
C LEU A 120 -17.87 -23.51 1.03
N SER A 121 -18.64 -22.94 0.10
CA SER A 121 -19.98 -23.34 -0.33
C SER A 121 -19.91 -23.64 -1.82
N PHE A 122 -19.86 -24.93 -2.14
CA PHE A 122 -19.68 -25.43 -3.51
C PHE A 122 -20.99 -25.54 -4.29
N ALA A 123 -22.12 -25.56 -3.59
CA ALA A 123 -23.44 -25.43 -4.21
C ALA A 123 -23.56 -24.02 -4.81
N ASP A 124 -23.57 -23.97 -6.14
CA ASP A 124 -23.66 -22.76 -6.95
C ASP A 124 -22.68 -21.64 -6.56
N SER A 125 -21.38 -21.91 -6.71
CA SER A 125 -20.32 -20.97 -6.35
C SER A 125 -20.35 -19.66 -7.16
N ALA A 126 -20.98 -19.65 -8.33
CA ALA A 126 -21.12 -18.47 -9.19
C ALA A 126 -22.13 -17.45 -8.66
N SER A 127 -23.06 -17.88 -7.80
CA SER A 127 -24.02 -17.00 -7.12
C SER A 127 -23.52 -16.47 -5.77
N ASN A 128 -22.33 -16.91 -5.33
CA ASN A 128 -21.72 -16.37 -4.12
C ASN A 128 -21.40 -14.88 -4.31
N THR A 129 -21.76 -14.08 -3.32
CA THR A 129 -21.45 -12.63 -3.28
C THR A 129 -20.50 -12.34 -2.13
N TYR A 130 -19.53 -11.46 -2.35
CA TYR A 130 -18.52 -11.13 -1.35
C TYR A 130 -18.59 -9.65 -1.03
N ARG A 131 -18.18 -9.27 0.17
CA ARG A 131 -18.02 -7.87 0.55
C ARG A 131 -16.78 -7.67 1.38
N TYR A 132 -16.12 -6.55 1.14
CA TYR A 132 -14.88 -6.16 1.77
C TYR A 132 -15.04 -4.82 2.46
N ARG A 133 -14.35 -4.64 3.57
CA ARG A 133 -14.24 -3.36 4.27
C ARG A 133 -12.82 -3.20 4.79
N LEU A 134 -12.12 -2.16 4.35
CA LEU A 134 -10.81 -1.81 4.87
C LEU A 134 -10.93 -0.65 5.86
N ALA A 135 -10.70 -0.93 7.14
CA ALA A 135 -10.80 0.09 8.19
C ALA A 135 -9.82 1.25 7.93
N GLY A 136 -10.34 2.48 7.90
CA GLY A 136 -9.57 3.69 7.63
C GLY A 136 -9.36 4.02 6.14
N TYR A 137 -9.90 3.21 5.23
CA TYR A 137 -9.86 3.45 3.78
C TYR A 137 -11.26 3.45 3.16
N ASP A 138 -12.05 2.39 3.41
CA ASP A 138 -13.43 2.31 2.94
C ASP A 138 -14.39 2.90 4.00
N PRO A 139 -15.37 3.76 3.61
CA PRO A 139 -16.37 4.29 4.54
C PRO A 139 -17.41 3.24 4.97
N ASP A 140 -17.72 2.28 4.10
CA ASP A 140 -18.65 1.19 4.37
C ASP A 140 -18.25 -0.07 3.56
N TRP A 141 -18.98 -1.17 3.72
CA TRP A 141 -18.79 -2.41 2.98
C TRP A 141 -18.94 -2.21 1.47
N VAL A 142 -17.99 -2.75 0.72
CA VAL A 142 -18.04 -2.77 -0.74
C VAL A 142 -18.28 -4.18 -1.23
N GLU A 143 -19.42 -4.37 -1.89
CA GLU A 143 -19.78 -5.65 -2.51
C GLU A 143 -18.97 -5.88 -3.79
N VAL A 144 -18.52 -7.11 -3.96
CA VAL A 144 -17.79 -7.58 -5.14
C VAL A 144 -18.44 -8.86 -5.66
N GLY A 145 -18.21 -9.12 -6.94
CA GLY A 145 -18.79 -10.27 -7.64
C GLY A 145 -18.27 -11.63 -7.15
N PRO A 146 -18.66 -12.72 -7.83
CA PRO A 146 -18.36 -14.08 -7.40
C PRO A 146 -16.87 -14.46 -7.46
N ALA A 147 -16.06 -13.66 -8.17
CA ALA A 147 -14.62 -13.79 -8.16
C ALA A 147 -13.99 -13.57 -6.77
N GLY A 148 -14.73 -12.99 -5.81
CA GLY A 148 -14.28 -12.81 -4.43
C GLY A 148 -12.92 -12.14 -4.35
N GLU A 149 -12.68 -11.16 -5.23
CA GLU A 149 -11.41 -10.47 -5.38
C GLU A 149 -11.60 -8.99 -5.06
N ARG A 150 -10.69 -8.46 -4.23
CA ARG A 150 -10.58 -7.04 -3.95
C ARG A 150 -9.15 -6.58 -4.25
N LEU A 151 -9.06 -5.54 -5.08
CA LEU A 151 -7.81 -4.91 -5.47
C LEU A 151 -7.67 -3.54 -4.82
N PHE A 152 -6.54 -3.30 -4.14
CA PHE A 152 -6.17 -1.99 -3.61
C PHE A 152 -4.92 -1.49 -4.34
N SER A 153 -5.09 -0.53 -5.25
CA SER A 153 -3.99 -0.08 -6.13
C SER A 153 -2.83 0.57 -5.37
N ARG A 154 -3.14 1.40 -4.38
CA ARG A 154 -2.17 2.05 -3.51
C ARG A 154 -2.78 2.34 -2.14
N LEU A 155 -2.02 2.01 -1.11
CA LEU A 155 -2.36 2.29 0.29
C LEU A 155 -1.28 3.22 0.87
N ALA A 156 -1.70 4.15 1.72
CA ALA A 156 -0.77 5.00 2.43
C ALA A 156 -0.04 4.18 3.52
N PRO A 157 1.14 4.62 3.99
CA PRO A 157 1.78 3.99 5.13
C PRO A 157 0.89 4.01 6.37
N GLY A 158 0.71 2.86 7.02
CA GLY A 158 -0.25 2.72 8.11
C GLY A 158 -0.51 1.27 8.49
N SER A 159 -1.26 1.07 9.58
CA SER A 159 -1.76 -0.25 9.97
C SER A 159 -3.22 -0.36 9.54
N TYR A 160 -3.56 -1.45 8.88
CA TYR A 160 -4.88 -1.69 8.31
C TYR A 160 -5.46 -2.99 8.83
N ARG A 161 -6.79 -2.99 8.97
CA ARG A 161 -7.59 -4.19 9.24
C ARG A 161 -8.60 -4.35 8.11
N LEU A 162 -8.37 -5.35 7.29
CA LEU A 162 -9.33 -5.77 6.29
C LEU A 162 -10.33 -6.72 6.94
N GLU A 163 -11.59 -6.51 6.65
CA GLU A 163 -12.67 -7.42 6.96
C GLU A 163 -13.32 -7.90 5.66
N VAL A 164 -13.59 -9.20 5.60
CA VAL A 164 -14.26 -9.83 4.47
C VAL A 164 -15.39 -10.70 4.97
N GLN A 165 -16.50 -10.66 4.24
CA GLN A 165 -17.66 -11.49 4.47
C GLN A 165 -18.22 -11.96 3.14
N ALA A 166 -18.86 -13.13 3.13
CA ALA A 166 -19.44 -13.67 1.91
C ALA A 166 -20.84 -14.20 2.19
N ARG A 167 -21.67 -14.16 1.17
CA ARG A 167 -23.04 -14.63 1.18
C ARG A 167 -23.17 -15.76 0.17
N SER A 168 -23.68 -16.90 0.62
CA SER A 168 -23.95 -18.04 -0.28
C SER A 168 -25.14 -17.75 -1.20
N ALA A 169 -25.36 -18.64 -2.18
CA ALA A 169 -26.58 -18.66 -2.98
C ALA A 169 -27.87 -18.73 -2.12
N ASP A 170 -27.80 -19.27 -0.89
CA ASP A 170 -28.92 -19.32 0.07
C ASP A 170 -29.16 -18.00 0.80
N HIS A 171 -28.46 -16.95 0.40
CA HIS A 171 -28.47 -15.64 1.08
C HIS A 171 -27.98 -15.69 2.53
N VAL A 172 -27.25 -16.75 2.92
CA VAL A 172 -26.67 -16.88 4.25
C VAL A 172 -25.28 -16.27 4.30
N TRP A 173 -25.11 -15.29 5.17
CA TRP A 173 -23.82 -14.64 5.43
C TRP A 173 -22.89 -15.52 6.28
N SER A 174 -21.62 -15.57 5.89
CA SER A 174 -20.53 -16.16 6.65
C SER A 174 -20.20 -15.33 7.89
N ARG A 175 -19.33 -15.87 8.77
CA ARG A 175 -18.68 -15.06 9.79
C ARG A 175 -17.70 -14.09 9.12
N VAL A 176 -17.52 -12.92 9.72
CA VAL A 176 -16.51 -11.95 9.26
C VAL A 176 -15.13 -12.56 9.48
N GLN A 177 -14.33 -12.60 8.43
CA GLN A 177 -12.92 -12.96 8.49
C GLN A 177 -12.10 -11.67 8.43
N SER A 178 -11.12 -11.52 9.31
CA SER A 178 -10.25 -10.34 9.33
C SER A 178 -8.80 -10.68 9.01
N LEU A 179 -8.12 -9.75 8.34
CA LEU A 179 -6.69 -9.78 8.04
C LEU A 179 -6.07 -8.45 8.45
N GLU A 180 -5.05 -8.51 9.30
CA GLU A 180 -4.30 -7.34 9.73
C GLU A 180 -2.98 -7.28 8.99
N PHE A 181 -2.64 -6.09 8.48
CA PHE A 181 -1.37 -5.86 7.79
C PHE A 181 -0.88 -4.43 7.98
N ARG A 182 0.41 -4.23 7.75
CA ARG A 182 1.04 -2.91 7.85
C ARG A 182 1.72 -2.55 6.55
N VAL A 183 1.47 -1.33 6.07
CA VAL A 183 2.19 -0.72 4.96
C VAL A 183 3.33 0.10 5.54
N GLN A 184 4.57 -0.26 5.20
CA GLN A 184 5.78 0.38 5.70
C GLN A 184 5.96 1.77 5.08
N PRO A 185 6.44 2.76 5.85
CA PRO A 185 6.79 4.05 5.29
C PRO A 185 8.07 3.97 4.43
N PRO A 186 8.28 4.93 3.53
CA PRO A 186 9.52 5.05 2.79
C PRO A 186 10.75 5.05 3.67
N TRP A 187 11.86 4.50 3.17
CA TRP A 187 13.12 4.36 3.91
C TRP A 187 13.62 5.70 4.47
N TRP A 188 13.43 6.83 3.78
CA TRP A 188 13.84 8.16 4.24
C TRP A 188 13.00 8.71 5.41
N ARG A 189 11.80 8.16 5.65
CA ARG A 189 10.95 8.45 6.82
C ARG A 189 11.21 7.48 7.98
N SER A 190 11.92 6.40 7.74
CA SER A 190 12.32 5.47 8.80
C SER A 190 13.34 6.13 9.73
N LEU A 191 13.42 5.65 10.98
CA LEU A 191 14.41 6.11 11.97
C LEU A 191 15.85 6.04 11.43
N SER A 192 16.20 4.95 10.76
CA SER A 192 17.53 4.79 10.14
C SER A 192 17.75 5.78 8.99
N GLY A 193 16.74 6.00 8.14
CA GLY A 193 16.80 7.01 7.08
C GLY A 193 17.00 8.43 7.60
N LEU A 194 16.30 8.80 8.68
CA LEU A 194 16.47 10.08 9.36
C LEU A 194 17.88 10.23 9.93
N LEU A 195 18.43 9.19 10.56
CA LEU A 195 19.80 9.19 11.08
C LEU A 195 20.85 9.35 9.97
N VAL A 196 20.65 8.68 8.83
CA VAL A 196 21.53 8.83 7.66
C VAL A 196 21.45 10.25 7.12
N LEU A 197 20.25 10.80 6.92
CA LEU A 197 20.06 12.17 6.46
C LEU A 197 20.66 13.19 7.43
N ALA A 198 20.50 12.99 8.74
CA ALA A 198 21.10 13.83 9.77
C ALA A 198 22.63 13.77 9.74
N SER A 199 23.19 12.56 9.57
CA SER A 199 24.63 12.34 9.47
C SER A 199 25.22 13.00 8.22
N VAL A 200 24.56 12.86 7.06
CA VAL A 200 24.95 13.54 5.82
C VAL A 200 24.88 15.06 5.99
N GLY A 201 23.82 15.59 6.63
CA GLY A 201 23.70 17.00 6.96
C GLY A 201 24.84 17.51 7.85
N LEU A 202 25.22 16.76 8.88
CA LEU A 202 26.36 17.06 9.77
C LEU A 202 27.69 17.03 9.02
N LEU A 203 27.90 16.06 8.14
CA LEU A 203 29.10 15.99 7.31
C LEU A 203 29.20 17.16 6.34
N LEU A 204 28.10 17.53 5.68
CA LEU A 204 28.07 18.66 4.76
C LEU A 204 28.31 19.99 5.47
N THR A 205 27.70 20.21 6.63
CA THR A 205 27.92 21.41 7.44
C THR A 205 29.35 21.49 7.98
N SER A 206 29.91 20.37 8.46
CA SER A 206 31.31 20.28 8.87
C SER A 206 32.28 20.55 7.72
N TRP A 207 32.02 19.96 6.54
CA TRP A 207 32.80 20.21 5.33
C TRP A 207 32.77 21.69 4.91
N PHE A 208 31.59 22.30 4.92
CA PHE A 208 31.44 23.73 4.60
C PHE A 208 32.17 24.61 5.63
N ALA A 209 32.06 24.29 6.91
CA ALA A 209 32.77 25.00 7.98
C ALA A 209 34.29 24.85 7.83
N TRP A 210 34.78 23.66 7.45
CA TRP A 210 36.18 23.42 7.17
C TRP A 210 36.68 24.24 5.97
N LEU A 211 35.94 24.24 4.85
CA LEU A 211 36.26 25.06 3.69
C LEU A 211 36.27 26.55 4.03
N TYR A 212 35.30 27.01 4.83
CA TYR A 212 35.22 28.39 5.28
C TYR A 212 36.42 28.78 6.16
N ARG A 213 36.75 27.96 7.17
CA ARG A 213 37.93 28.15 8.03
C ARG A 213 39.22 28.17 7.21
N ARG A 214 39.35 27.28 6.21
CA ARG A 214 40.52 27.22 5.34
C ARG A 214 40.65 28.48 4.47
N ARG A 215 39.54 29.02 3.96
CA ARG A 215 39.53 30.32 3.25
C ARG A 215 39.92 31.47 4.18
N LEU A 216 39.43 31.47 5.41
CA LEU A 216 39.75 32.50 6.39
C LEU A 216 41.23 32.47 6.79
N GLN A 217 41.78 31.28 7.05
CA GLN A 217 43.21 31.09 7.34
C GLN A 217 44.11 31.56 6.20
N ARG A 218 43.74 31.28 4.94
CA ARG A 218 44.46 31.80 3.77
C ARG A 218 44.47 33.33 3.73
N ARG A 219 43.35 33.97 4.04
CA ARG A 219 43.26 35.44 4.11
C ARG A 219 44.15 36.01 5.22
N HIS A 220 44.11 35.44 6.42
CA HIS A 220 44.95 35.87 7.53
C HIS A 220 46.45 35.67 7.25
N ALA A 221 46.82 34.53 6.66
CA ALA A 221 48.22 34.27 6.28
C ALA A 221 48.71 35.27 5.23
N TYR A 222 47.87 35.62 4.26
CA TYR A 222 48.19 36.64 3.25
C TYR A 222 48.39 38.03 3.87
N GLN A 223 47.48 38.46 4.75
CA GLN A 223 47.59 39.73 5.48
C GLN A 223 48.85 39.79 6.35
N LEU A 224 49.17 38.69 7.05
CA LEU A 224 50.37 38.61 7.87
C LEU A 224 51.64 38.66 7.02
N ALA A 225 51.64 38.04 5.84
CA ALA A 225 52.76 38.10 4.91
C ALA A 225 52.99 39.52 4.39
N LEU A 226 51.92 40.23 4.00
CA LEU A 226 52.00 41.64 3.59
C LEU A 226 52.56 42.52 4.72
N HIS A 227 52.02 42.40 5.94
CA HIS A 227 52.49 43.21 7.06
C HIS A 227 53.96 42.93 7.42
N LYS A 228 54.40 41.67 7.34
CA LYS A 228 55.82 41.31 7.51
C LYS A 228 56.71 41.91 6.42
N GLN A 229 56.23 41.94 5.18
CA GLN A 229 56.95 42.55 4.07
C GLN A 229 57.09 44.07 4.27
N GLU A 230 56.01 44.77 4.64
CA GLU A 230 56.03 46.19 4.96
C GLU A 230 57.01 46.50 6.11
N LEU A 231 56.98 45.72 7.19
CA LEU A 231 57.91 45.86 8.30
C LEU A 231 59.36 45.62 7.88
N ALA A 232 59.62 44.63 7.01
CA ALA A 232 60.95 44.36 6.49
C ALA A 232 61.47 45.49 5.59
N GLU A 233 60.60 46.06 4.74
CA GLU A 233 60.90 47.23 3.91
C GLU A 233 61.19 48.47 4.77
N GLN A 234 60.37 48.71 5.80
CA GLN A 234 60.60 49.80 6.77
C GLN A 234 61.92 49.62 7.53
N ALA A 235 62.23 48.41 7.99
CA ALA A 235 63.48 48.10 8.67
C ALA A 235 64.69 48.30 7.73
N SER A 236 64.57 47.86 6.47
CA SER A 236 65.59 48.07 5.44
C SER A 236 65.81 49.56 5.16
N ALA A 237 64.74 50.32 4.97
CA ALA A 237 64.80 51.76 4.74
C ALA A 237 65.40 52.50 5.95
N ALA A 238 64.99 52.14 7.17
CA ALA A 238 65.56 52.70 8.40
C ALA A 238 67.05 52.40 8.53
N LYS A 239 67.49 51.17 8.21
CA LYS A 239 68.91 50.79 8.20
C LYS A 239 69.71 51.60 7.17
N THR A 240 69.18 51.77 5.96
CA THR A 240 69.81 52.59 4.92
C THR A 240 69.94 54.05 5.35
N ARG A 241 68.87 54.64 5.92
CA ARG A 241 68.91 56.01 6.46
C ARG A 241 69.91 56.16 7.62
N PHE A 242 69.94 55.20 8.53
CA PHE A 242 70.88 55.19 9.64
C PHE A 242 72.33 55.13 9.16
N LEU A 243 72.65 54.25 8.20
CA LEU A 243 73.99 54.17 7.61
C LEU A 243 74.37 55.46 6.85
N ALA A 244 73.43 56.07 6.13
CA ALA A 244 73.65 57.35 5.47
C ALA A 244 73.93 58.49 6.47
N ASN A 245 73.14 58.58 7.54
CA ASN A 245 73.31 59.59 8.59
C ASN A 245 74.62 59.39 9.36
N LEU A 246 74.97 58.16 9.75
CA LEU A 246 76.26 57.85 10.37
C LEU A 246 77.43 58.25 9.46
N GLY A 247 77.33 57.97 8.15
CA GLY A 247 78.35 58.39 7.20
C GLY A 247 78.52 59.91 7.15
N HIS A 248 77.42 60.65 7.22
CA HIS A 248 77.44 62.11 7.25
C HIS A 248 78.00 62.66 8.57
N GLU A 249 77.55 62.15 9.72
CA GLU A 249 77.98 62.59 11.05
C GLU A 249 79.40 62.18 11.40
N ILE A 250 79.95 61.10 10.83
CA ILE A 250 81.36 60.75 10.99
C ILE A 250 82.24 61.62 10.09
N ARG A 251 81.82 61.91 8.86
CA ARG A 251 82.61 62.71 7.91
C ARG A 251 82.79 64.14 8.40
N THR A 252 81.76 64.79 8.93
CA THR A 252 81.81 66.19 9.40
C THR A 252 82.91 66.47 10.45
N PRO A 253 83.03 65.75 11.58
CA PRO A 253 84.12 65.93 12.54
C PRO A 253 85.48 65.47 11.98
N MET A 254 85.52 64.43 11.14
CA MET A 254 86.78 63.99 10.53
C MET A 254 87.39 65.04 9.61
N THR A 255 86.55 65.76 8.84
CA THR A 255 87.00 66.89 8.02
C THR A 255 87.51 68.04 8.89
N GLY A 256 86.90 68.26 10.06
CA GLY A 256 87.37 69.23 11.06
C GLY A 256 88.72 68.86 11.68
N VAL A 257 88.96 67.58 11.99
CA VAL A 257 90.24 67.09 12.53
C VAL A 257 91.35 67.07 11.47
N LEU A 258 91.04 66.66 10.24
CA LEU A 258 91.99 66.72 9.11
C LEU A 258 92.37 68.16 8.76
N GLY A 259 91.41 69.10 8.78
CA GLY A 259 91.70 70.52 8.56
C GLY A 259 92.54 71.18 9.67
N MET A 260 92.52 70.64 10.89
CA MET A 260 93.37 71.10 12.00
C MET A 260 94.76 70.43 12.03
N SER A 261 95.00 69.42 11.20
CA SER A 261 96.30 68.73 11.09
C SER A 261 97.17 69.22 9.92
N GLU A 262 96.65 70.11 9.06
CA GLU A 262 97.39 70.74 7.95
C GLU A 262 97.84 72.19 8.24
N LEU A 263 97.79 72.61 9.51
CA LEU A 263 98.38 73.86 10.02
C LEU A 263 99.57 73.55 10.92
#